data_AF-A0A800JBD4-F1
#
_entry.id   AF-A0A800JBD4-F1
#
_cell.length_a   1.000
_cell.length_b   1.000
_cell.length_c   1.000
_cell.angle_alpha   90.00
_cell.angle_beta   90.00
_cell.angle_gamma   90.00
#
_symmetry.space_group_name_H-M   'P 1'
#
loop_
_entity.id
_entity.type
_entity.pdbx_description
1 polymer ?
#
loop_
_entity_poly.entity_id
_entity_poly.type
_entity_poly.pdbx_seq_one_letter_code
_entity_poly.pdbx_strand_id
1 'polypeptide(L)'
;MGQGLETVFSQLLSEQLEIPLEAIRIVQGDTDQVKGLGSFGSRSLFVGGSALLEGAKEFLEKGKELAAEELEAAVEDISYQNGRFEVVGTSIGLG
;
A
#
# COMPACT_ATOMS: atom_id res chain seq x y z
N MET A 1 8.04 22.41 -1.48
CA MET A 1 8.63 21.28 -2.24
C MET A 1 7.73 20.09 -1.96
N GLY A 2 6.84 19.65 -2.85
CA GLY A 2 5.84 18.65 -2.42
C GLY A 2 5.03 17.94 -3.49
N GLN A 3 4.57 18.63 -4.53
CA GLN A 3 3.66 18.01 -5.52
C GLN A 3 4.31 16.88 -6.33
N GLY A 4 5.58 17.01 -6.72
CA GLY A 4 6.26 15.95 -7.49
C GLY A 4 6.49 14.66 -6.70
N LEU A 5 6.72 14.76 -5.39
CA LEU A 5 6.87 13.57 -4.53
C LEU A 5 5.53 12.90 -4.28
N GLU A 6 4.49 13.70 -4.05
CA GLU A 6 3.12 13.21 -3.90
C GLU A 6 2.68 12.41 -5.13
N THR A 7 2.81 12.96 -6.34
CA THR A 7 2.43 12.23 -7.56
C THR A 7 3.18 10.92 -7.72
N VAL A 8 4.50 10.92 -7.50
CA VAL A 8 5.31 9.71 -7.68
C VAL A 8 4.97 8.64 -6.64
N PHE A 9 4.75 9.02 -5.39
CA PHE A 9 4.35 8.07 -4.34
C PHE A 9 2.96 7.50 -4.59
N SER A 10 2.01 8.32 -5.03
CA SER A 10 0.67 7.82 -5.40
C SER A 10 0.73 6.85 -6.58
N GLN A 11 1.54 7.16 -7.62
CA GLN A 11 1.73 6.25 -8.76
C GLN A 11 2.36 4.93 -8.34
N LEU A 12 3.39 4.99 -7.49
CA LEU A 12 4.06 3.80 -6.98
C LEU A 12 3.12 2.92 -6.15
N LEU A 13 2.31 3.51 -5.26
CA LEU A 13 1.30 2.77 -4.50
C LEU A 13 0.18 2.22 -5.39
N SER A 14 -0.28 2.99 -6.37
CA SER A 14 -1.32 2.57 -7.31
C SER A 14 -0.89 1.33 -8.09
N GLU A 15 0.37 1.29 -8.52
CA GLU A 15 0.94 0.11 -9.18
C GLU A 15 1.12 -1.06 -8.20
N GLN A 16 1.68 -0.80 -7.01
CA GLN A 16 2.00 -1.85 -6.04
C GLN A 16 0.77 -2.51 -5.39
N LEU A 17 -0.32 -1.75 -5.23
CA LEU A 17 -1.57 -2.20 -4.64
C LEU A 17 -2.66 -2.44 -5.70
N GLU A 18 -2.39 -2.17 -6.98
CA GLU A 18 -3.36 -2.35 -8.07
C GLU A 18 -4.70 -1.63 -7.84
N ILE A 19 -4.65 -0.45 -7.19
CA ILE A 19 -5.82 0.41 -6.90
C ILE A 19 -5.74 1.72 -7.69
N PRO A 20 -6.89 2.36 -7.99
CA PRO A 20 -6.89 3.63 -8.70
C PRO A 20 -6.26 4.77 -7.88
N LEU A 21 -5.66 5.75 -8.56
CA LEU A 21 -5.00 6.90 -7.92
C LEU A 21 -5.95 7.70 -7.03
N GLU A 22 -7.22 7.81 -7.40
CA GLU A 22 -8.26 8.48 -6.62
C GLU A 22 -8.56 7.80 -5.27
N ALA A 23 -8.19 6.52 -5.11
CA ALA A 23 -8.27 5.82 -3.82
C ALA A 23 -7.07 6.13 -2.89
N ILE A 24 -6.07 6.86 -3.38
CA ILE A 24 -4.83 7.14 -2.65
C ILE A 24 -4.80 8.61 -2.23
N ARG A 25 -4.71 8.84 -0.92
CA ARG A 25 -4.48 10.17 -0.35
C ARG A 25 -3.14 10.19 0.36
N ILE A 26 -2.25 11.07 -0.10
CA ILE A 26 -0.95 11.29 0.56
C ILE A 26 -1.10 12.42 1.58
N VAL A 27 -0.61 12.19 2.79
CA VAL A 27 -0.49 13.22 3.84
C VAL A 27 1.00 13.46 4.07
N GLN A 28 1.46 14.71 3.92
CA GLN A 28 2.86 15.09 4.12
C GLN A 28 2.96 16.21 5.15
N GLY A 29 4.01 16.16 5.98
CA GLY A 29 4.31 17.23 6.93
C GLY A 29 3.46 17.20 8.21
N ASP A 30 2.71 16.13 8.45
CA ASP A 30 1.97 15.91 9.68
C ASP A 30 2.81 15.06 10.65
N THR A 31 3.39 15.71 11.66
CA THR A 31 4.24 15.05 12.66
C THR A 31 3.48 14.23 13.68
N ASP A 32 2.17 14.41 13.80
CA ASP A 32 1.32 13.59 14.66
C ASP A 32 1.10 12.21 14.02
N GLN A 33 1.14 12.14 12.69
CA GLN A 33 1.01 10.90 11.92
C GLN A 33 2.35 10.21 11.65
N VAL A 34 3.37 10.99 11.26
CA VAL A 34 4.66 10.42 10.82
C VAL A 34 5.82 11.29 11.29
N LYS A 35 6.80 10.67 11.96
CA LYS A 35 8.06 11.34 12.31
C LYS A 35 9.00 11.35 11.10
N GLY A 36 9.40 12.53 10.64
CA GLY A 36 10.32 12.71 9.52
C GLY A 36 11.46 13.66 9.86
N LEU A 37 12.63 13.45 9.24
CA LEU A 37 13.80 14.31 9.39
C LEU A 37 13.78 15.54 8.45
N GLY A 38 12.70 15.75 7.71
CA GLY A 38 12.60 16.78 6.66
C GLY A 38 13.26 16.36 5.33
N SER A 39 12.99 17.11 4.26
CA SER A 39 13.56 16.84 2.93
C SER A 39 14.96 17.45 2.80
N PHE A 40 16.00 16.63 2.88
CA PHE A 40 17.40 17.08 2.73
C PHE A 40 18.18 16.22 1.73
N GLY A 41 18.98 16.86 0.87
CA GLY A 41 20.00 16.20 0.05
C GLY A 41 19.49 15.23 -1.04
N SER A 42 18.36 15.51 -1.70
CA SER A 42 17.78 14.68 -2.79
C SER A 42 17.44 13.23 -2.44
N ARG A 43 17.46 12.85 -1.15
CA ARG A 43 17.23 11.48 -0.67
C ARG A 43 15.77 11.13 -0.40
N SER A 44 14.88 12.13 -0.37
CA SER A 44 13.47 11.95 0.02
C SER A 44 12.73 10.96 -0.87
N LEU A 45 13.06 10.92 -2.16
CA LEU A 45 12.41 10.02 -3.12
C LEU A 45 12.87 8.57 -2.94
N PHE A 46 14.18 8.35 -2.77
CA PHE A 46 14.74 7.01 -2.61
C PHE A 46 14.36 6.38 -1.27
N VAL A 47 14.52 7.12 -0.18
CA VAL A 47 14.20 6.64 1.18
C VAL A 47 12.69 6.50 1.36
N GLY A 48 11.92 7.52 0.94
CA GLY A 48 10.47 7.50 1.03
C GLY A 48 9.84 6.42 0.15
N GLY A 49 10.31 6.26 -1.09
CA GLY A 49 9.82 5.22 -2.01
C GLY A 49 10.10 3.81 -1.49
N SER A 50 11.31 3.56 -0.96
CA SER A 50 11.66 2.25 -0.41
C SER A 50 10.82 1.89 0.83
N ALA A 51 10.63 2.85 1.74
CA ALA A 51 9.79 2.65 2.93
C ALA A 51 8.32 2.40 2.56
N LEU A 52 7.82 3.09 1.54
CA LEU A 52 6.45 2.95 1.04
C LEU A 52 6.21 1.59 0.38
N LEU A 53 7.18 1.07 -0.39
CA LEU A 53 7.10 -0.27 -0.94
C LEU A 53 7.13 -1.35 0.14
N GLU A 54 7.97 -1.19 1.15
CA GLU A 54 8.03 -2.14 2.25
C GLU A 54 6.73 -2.14 3.07
N GLY A 55 6.22 -0.95 3.41
CA GLY A 55 4.92 -0.82 4.08
C GLY A 55 3.76 -1.40 3.26
N ALA A 56 3.80 -1.27 1.93
CA ALA A 56 2.81 -1.89 1.05
C ALA A 56 2.87 -3.43 1.09
N LYS A 57 4.07 -4.03 1.16
CA LYS A 57 4.20 -5.49 1.32
C LYS A 57 3.65 -5.95 2.67
N GLU A 58 4.04 -5.29 3.76
CA GLU A 58 3.55 -5.60 5.11
C GLU A 58 2.02 -5.46 5.18
N PHE A 59 1.46 -4.43 4.53
CA PHE A 59 0.01 -4.26 4.38
C PHE A 59 -0.65 -5.44 3.67
N LEU A 60 -0.08 -5.90 2.55
CA LEU A 60 -0.63 -7.03 1.79
C LEU A 60 -0.53 -8.34 2.58
N GLU A 61 0.59 -8.58 3.27
CA GLU A 61 0.75 -9.76 4.12
C GLU A 61 -0.29 -9.78 5.24
N LYS A 62 -0.44 -8.67 5.97
CA LYS A 62 -1.44 -8.57 7.04
C LYS A 62 -2.87 -8.62 6.51
N GLY A 63 -3.12 -8.00 5.35
CA GLY A 63 -4.40 -8.02 4.67
C GLY A 63 -4.81 -9.43 4.27
N LYS A 64 -3.88 -10.27 3.80
CA LYS A 64 -4.15 -11.69 3.50
C LYS A 64 -4.55 -12.47 4.75
N GLU A 65 -3.87 -12.26 5.87
CA GLU A 65 -4.24 -12.93 7.13
C GLU A 65 -5.67 -12.58 7.58
N LEU A 66 -6.02 -11.29 7.53
CA LEU A 66 -7.35 -10.81 7.91
C LEU A 66 -8.43 -11.27 6.93
N ALA A 67 -8.14 -11.25 5.63
CA ALA A 67 -9.06 -11.73 4.62
C ALA A 67 -9.29 -13.24 4.73
N ALA A 68 -8.26 -14.02 5.09
CA ALA A 68 -8.40 -15.46 5.32
C ALA A 68 -9.34 -15.76 6.49
N GLU A 69 -9.21 -15.02 7.59
CA GLU A 69 -10.08 -15.13 8.76
C GLU A 69 -11.54 -14.83 8.40
N GLU A 70 -11.79 -13.72 7.70
CA GLU A 70 -13.14 -13.28 7.34
C GLU A 70 -13.79 -14.16 6.26
N LEU A 71 -12.99 -14.72 5.35
CA LEU A 71 -13.46 -15.61 4.28
C LEU A 71 -13.49 -17.09 4.70
N GLU A 72 -13.13 -17.40 5.94
CA GLU A 72 -13.01 -18.76 6.48
C GLU A 72 -12.17 -19.71 5.60
N ALA A 73 -11.07 -19.17 5.04
CA ALA A 73 -10.17 -19.87 4.13
C ALA A 73 -8.74 -19.95 4.70
N ALA A 74 -7.91 -20.85 4.16
CA ALA A 74 -6.49 -20.85 4.50
C ALA A 74 -5.81 -19.61 3.91
N VAL A 75 -4.84 -19.01 4.65
CA VAL A 75 -4.06 -17.86 4.17
C VAL A 75 -3.36 -18.18 2.83
N GLU A 76 -2.94 -19.43 2.66
CA GLU A 76 -2.28 -19.94 1.45
C GLU A 76 -3.22 -19.91 0.22
N ASP A 77 -4.53 -19.96 0.45
CA ASP A 77 -5.57 -19.90 -0.59
C ASP A 77 -6.04 -18.46 -0.86
N ILE A 78 -5.48 -17.45 -0.17
CA ILE A 78 -5.79 -16.04 -0.42
C ILE A 78 -4.81 -15.43 -1.43
N SER A 79 -5.37 -15.03 -2.56
CA SER A 79 -4.68 -14.24 -3.59
C SER A 79 -5.07 -12.76 -3.49
N TYR A 80 -4.19 -11.87 -3.93
CA TYR A 80 -4.49 -10.44 -4.05
C TYR A 80 -4.28 -10.04 -5.51
N GLN A 81 -5.30 -9.46 -6.14
CA GLN A 81 -5.25 -8.95 -7.51
C GLN A 81 -6.27 -7.81 -7.67
N ASN A 82 -5.94 -6.80 -8.47
CA ASN A 82 -6.80 -5.67 -8.82
C ASN A 82 -7.43 -4.98 -7.59
N GLY A 83 -6.65 -4.80 -6.53
CA GLY A 83 -7.13 -4.15 -5.30
C GLY A 83 -7.91 -5.06 -4.35
N ARG A 84 -8.07 -6.35 -4.66
CA ARG A 84 -9.01 -7.26 -3.98
C ARG A 84 -8.34 -8.55 -3.51
N PHE A 85 -8.70 -9.00 -2.30
CA PHE A 85 -8.33 -10.30 -1.77
C PHE A 85 -9.40 -11.34 -2.15
N GLU A 86 -9.00 -12.47 -2.73
CA GLU A 86 -9.92 -13.50 -3.22
C GLU A 86 -9.42 -14.90 -2.90
N VAL A 87 -10.36 -15.82 -2.58
CA VAL A 87 -10.06 -17.24 -2.41
C VAL A 87 -9.84 -17.87 -3.78
N VAL A 88 -8.66 -18.49 -3.98
CA VAL A 88 -8.25 -19.07 -5.26
C VAL A 88 -9.28 -20.06 -5.78
N GLY A 89 -9.66 -19.91 -7.06
CA GLY A 89 -10.64 -20.79 -7.71
C GLY A 89 -12.10 -20.48 -7.39
N THR A 90 -12.39 -19.37 -6.70
CA THR A 90 -13.75 -18.92 -6.38
C THR A 90 -13.99 -17.48 -6.84
N SER A 91 -15.20 -16.97 -6.63
CA SER A 91 -15.54 -15.55 -6.79
C SER A 91 -15.76 -14.81 -5.46
N ILE A 92 -15.37 -15.43 -4.34
CA ILE A 92 -15.57 -14.89 -3.00
C ILE A 92 -14.33 -14.08 -2.61
N GLY A 93 -14.53 -12.83 -2.19
CA GLY A 93 -13.43 -11.92 -1.88
C GLY A 93 -13.84 -10.61 -1.23
N LEU A 94 -12.83 -9.86 -0.77
CA LEU A 94 -12.91 -8.61 -0.02
C LEU A 94 -12.06 -7.54 -0.70
N GLY A 95 -12.62 -6.34 -0.89
CA GLY A 95 -12.00 -5.24 -1.63
C GLY A 95 -13.04 -4.47 -2.42
#